data_AF-H5S920-F1
#
_entry.id   AF-H5S920-F1
#
_cell.length_a   1.000
_cell.length_b   1.000
_cell.length_c   1.000
_cell.angle_alpha   90.00
_cell.angle_beta   90.00
_cell.angle_gamma   90.00
#
_symmetry.space_group_name_H-M   'P 1'
#
loop_
_entity.id
_entity.type
_entity.pdbx_description
1 polymer ?
#
loop_
_entity_poly.entity_id
_entity_poly.type
_entity_poly.pdbx_seq_one_letter_code
_entity_poly.pdbx_strand_id
1 'polypeptide(L)'
;MESLNGVHTPPAREPSWLDQALTFLSTIAHWLGQVLVRLVNTVVPALISEDLIDPIGYLALLTIVIVLIGVFEALRKAAYWVVGLGWLLIIVRVVIDKFS
;
A
#
# COMPACT_ATOMS: atom_id res chain seq x y z
N MET A 1 -0.58 55.65 -23.04
CA MET A 1 -0.15 54.27 -23.35
C MET A 1 0.52 53.70 -22.10
N GLU A 2 -0.25 53.47 -21.05
CA GLU A 2 0.25 52.89 -19.79
C GLU A 2 -0.99 52.28 -19.10
N SER A 3 -0.86 51.08 -18.52
CA SER A 3 -1.93 50.31 -17.82
C SER A 3 -2.55 49.09 -18.55
N LEU A 4 -1.76 48.18 -19.12
CA LEU A 4 -2.20 46.81 -19.44
C LEU A 4 -1.16 45.76 -19.02
N ASN A 5 -0.57 45.88 -17.83
CA ASN A 5 0.37 44.89 -17.31
C ASN A 5 0.00 44.48 -15.87
N GLY A 6 -1.23 43.96 -15.73
CA GLY A 6 -1.73 43.35 -14.51
C GLY A 6 -1.79 41.83 -14.64
N VAL A 7 -0.72 41.19 -15.14
CA VAL A 7 -0.60 39.72 -15.05
C VAL A 7 -0.34 39.40 -13.59
N HIS A 8 -1.41 39.15 -12.83
CA HIS A 8 -1.32 38.44 -11.57
C HIS A 8 -0.84 37.01 -11.89
N THR A 9 0.47 36.79 -11.91
CA THR A 9 1.00 35.43 -11.88
C THR A 9 0.55 34.84 -10.55
N PRO A 10 -0.25 33.76 -10.53
CA PRO A 10 -0.55 33.06 -9.28
C PRO A 10 0.78 32.77 -8.58
N PRO A 11 0.89 32.97 -7.24
CA PRO A 11 2.10 32.58 -6.53
C PRO A 11 2.39 31.13 -6.88
N ALA A 12 3.64 30.84 -7.27
CA ALA A 12 4.07 29.49 -7.58
C ALA A 12 3.71 28.61 -6.38
N ARG A 13 2.72 27.71 -6.57
CA ARG A 13 2.31 26.77 -5.53
C ARG A 13 3.50 25.85 -5.32
N GLU A 14 4.20 26.02 -4.19
CA GLU A 14 5.26 25.10 -3.83
C GLU A 14 4.67 23.69 -3.80
N PRO A 15 5.27 22.72 -4.51
CA PRO A 15 4.74 21.37 -4.56
C PRO A 15 4.64 20.86 -3.13
N SER A 16 3.41 20.61 -2.70
CA SER A 16 3.19 20.11 -1.35
C SER A 16 3.64 18.65 -1.28
N TRP A 17 4.08 18.21 -0.11
CA TRP A 17 4.39 16.79 0.11
C TRP A 17 3.20 15.87 -0.22
N LEU A 18 1.97 16.39 -0.10
CA LEU A 18 0.75 15.73 -0.52
C LEU A 18 0.72 15.51 -2.03
N ASP A 19 1.00 16.54 -2.83
CA ASP A 19 1.03 16.44 -4.29
C ASP A 19 2.06 15.40 -4.74
N GLN A 20 3.21 15.36 -4.07
CA GLN A 20 4.25 14.37 -4.36
C GLN A 20 3.82 12.94 -3.99
N ALA A 21 3.16 12.76 -2.85
CA ALA A 21 2.62 11.46 -2.44
C ALA A 21 1.50 10.97 -3.39
N LEU A 22 0.58 11.86 -3.77
CA LEU A 22 -0.48 11.61 -4.74
C LEU A 22 0.08 11.24 -6.12
N THR A 23 1.12 11.94 -6.56
CA THR A 23 1.81 11.63 -7.83
C THR A 23 2.48 10.26 -7.78
N PHE A 24 3.14 9.93 -6.66
CA PHE A 24 3.73 8.60 -6.45
C PHE A 24 2.65 7.51 -6.50
N LEU A 25 1.55 7.71 -5.79
CA LEU A 25 0.44 6.75 -5.74
C LEU A 25 -0.17 6.54 -7.12
N SER A 26 -0.42 7.63 -7.86
CA SER A 26 -0.93 7.60 -9.23
C SER A 26 0.01 6.84 -10.16
N THR A 27 1.33 7.07 -10.05
CA THR A 27 2.33 6.38 -10.86
C THR A 27 2.34 4.87 -10.60
N ILE A 28 2.31 4.46 -9.32
CA ILE A 28 2.29 3.04 -8.94
C ILE A 28 0.97 2.39 -9.38
N ALA A 29 -0.17 3.05 -9.15
CA ALA A 29 -1.47 2.56 -9.57
C ALA A 29 -1.52 2.35 -11.08
N HIS A 30 -1.13 3.36 -11.87
CA HIS A 30 -1.10 3.28 -13.32
C HIS A 30 -0.20 2.14 -13.81
N TRP A 31 0.98 1.99 -13.22
CA TRP A 31 1.92 0.91 -13.58
C TRP A 31 1.35 -0.47 -13.26
N LEU A 32 0.76 -0.66 -12.08
CA LEU A 32 0.08 -1.90 -11.70
C LEU A 32 -1.09 -2.21 -12.64
N GLY A 33 -1.87 -1.19 -13.00
CA GLY A 33 -2.96 -1.29 -13.96
C GLY A 33 -2.48 -1.77 -15.31
N GLN A 34 -1.40 -1.18 -15.84
CA GLN A 34 -0.82 -1.59 -17.12
C GLN A 34 -0.34 -3.04 -17.07
N VAL A 35 0.36 -3.44 -16.01
CA VAL A 35 0.85 -4.82 -15.84
C VAL A 35 -0.31 -5.80 -15.84
N LEU A 36 -1.37 -5.53 -15.08
CA LEU A 36 -2.54 -6.40 -15.00
C LEU A 36 -3.31 -6.45 -16.32
N VAL A 37 -3.57 -5.31 -16.95
CA VAL A 37 -4.27 -5.27 -18.24
C VAL A 37 -3.48 -6.03 -19.30
N ARG A 38 -2.15 -5.85 -19.37
CA ARG A 38 -1.28 -6.64 -20.28
C ARG A 38 -1.33 -8.13 -19.98
N LEU A 39 -1.31 -8.52 -18.70
CA LEU A 39 -1.39 -9.93 -18.30
C LEU A 39 -2.72 -10.54 -18.73
N VAL A 40 -3.84 -9.84 -18.50
CA VAL A 40 -5.18 -10.30 -18.90
C VAL A 40 -5.31 -10.35 -20.41
N ASN A 41 -4.82 -9.33 -21.12
CA ASN A 41 -4.87 -9.28 -22.59
C ASN A 41 -4.01 -10.38 -23.25
N THR A 42 -3.00 -10.91 -22.53
CA THR A 42 -2.22 -12.07 -22.97
C THR A 42 -3.04 -13.36 -22.92
N VAL A 43 -3.96 -13.49 -21.95
CA VAL A 43 -4.81 -14.68 -21.79
C VAL A 43 -6.08 -14.57 -22.64
N VAL A 44 -6.69 -13.39 -22.70
CA VAL A 44 -7.86 -13.12 -23.52
C VAL A 44 -7.69 -11.79 -24.27
N PRO A 45 -7.33 -11.84 -25.57
CA PRO A 45 -7.07 -10.64 -26.34
C PRO A 45 -8.35 -9.79 -26.51
N ALA A 46 -8.19 -8.47 -26.34
CA ALA A 46 -9.19 -7.41 -26.55
C ALA A 46 -10.39 -7.36 -25.59
N LEU A 47 -10.33 -8.01 -24.42
CA LEU A 47 -11.43 -7.93 -23.43
C LEU A 47 -11.44 -6.63 -22.60
N ILE A 48 -10.28 -6.01 -22.37
CA ILE A 48 -10.15 -4.88 -21.44
C ILE A 48 -9.62 -3.65 -22.20
N SER A 49 -10.44 -2.60 -22.24
CA SER A 49 -10.04 -1.29 -22.77
C SER A 49 -8.95 -0.64 -21.93
N GLU A 50 -8.07 0.12 -22.60
CA GLU A 50 -7.00 0.88 -21.95
C GLU A 50 -7.54 1.92 -20.94
N ASP A 51 -8.75 2.44 -21.13
CA ASP A 51 -9.41 3.35 -20.16
C ASP A 51 -9.61 2.71 -18.77
N LEU A 52 -9.57 1.38 -18.66
CA LEU A 52 -9.70 0.67 -17.39
C LEU A 52 -8.36 0.48 -16.66
N ILE A 53 -7.24 0.88 -17.26
CA ILE A 53 -5.90 0.76 -16.66
C ILE A 53 -5.86 1.45 -15.29
N ASP A 54 -6.29 2.70 -15.21
CA ASP A 54 -6.23 3.46 -13.96
C ASP A 54 -7.14 2.87 -12.86
N PRO A 55 -8.45 2.63 -13.10
CA PRO A 55 -9.33 2.00 -12.11
C PRO A 55 -8.82 0.63 -11.62
N ILE A 56 -8.36 -0.24 -12.53
CA ILE A 56 -7.80 -1.56 -12.19
C ILE A 56 -6.52 -1.39 -11.36
N GLY A 57 -5.68 -0.44 -11.74
CA GLY A 57 -4.45 -0.11 -11.04
C GLY A 57 -4.68 0.31 -9.59
N TYR A 58 -5.65 1.19 -9.34
CA TYR A 58 -6.03 1.59 -7.98
C TYR A 58 -6.62 0.43 -7.18
N LEU A 59 -7.46 -0.41 -7.80
CA LEU A 59 -8.04 -1.59 -7.15
C LEU A 59 -6.95 -2.59 -6.73
N ALA A 60 -5.98 -2.83 -7.60
CA ALA A 60 -4.84 -3.69 -7.34
C ALA A 60 -3.98 -3.15 -6.19
N LEU A 61 -3.71 -1.85 -6.21
CA LEU A 61 -2.95 -1.19 -5.17
C LEU A 61 -3.63 -1.29 -3.80
N LEU A 62 -4.94 -1.03 -3.74
CA LEU A 62 -5.76 -1.22 -2.54
C LEU A 62 -5.71 -2.67 -2.06
N THR A 63 -5.81 -3.63 -2.98
CA THR A 63 -5.77 -5.06 -2.64
C THR A 63 -4.42 -5.43 -2.04
N ILE A 64 -3.31 -4.96 -2.62
CA ILE A 64 -1.95 -5.18 -2.08
C ILE A 64 -1.83 -4.61 -0.66
N VAL A 65 -2.32 -3.39 -0.44
CA VAL A 65 -2.28 -2.75 0.89
C VAL A 65 -3.07 -3.57 1.92
N ILE A 66 -4.28 -4.02 1.57
CA ILE A 66 -5.11 -4.85 2.47
C ILE A 66 -4.41 -6.17 2.78
N VAL A 67 -3.87 -6.85 1.77
CA VAL A 67 -3.15 -8.11 1.96
C VAL A 67 -1.93 -7.90 2.85
N LEU A 68 -1.16 -6.82 2.65
CA LEU A 68 0.01 -6.51 3.44
C LEU A 68 -0.36 -6.28 4.92
N ILE A 69 -1.43 -5.52 5.18
CA ILE A 69 -1.94 -5.30 6.54
C ILE A 69 -2.39 -6.62 7.16
N GLY A 70 -3.15 -7.44 6.44
CA GLY A 70 -3.63 -8.73 6.94
C GLY A 70 -2.50 -9.71 7.29
N VAL A 71 -1.46 -9.77 6.45
CA VAL A 71 -0.26 -10.58 6.73
C VAL A 71 0.47 -10.05 7.96
N PHE A 72 0.65 -8.73 8.07
CA PHE A 72 1.30 -8.13 9.23
C PHE A 72 0.53 -8.42 10.54
N GLU A 73 -0.79 -8.36 10.49
CA GLU A 73 -1.64 -8.69 11.64
C GLU A 73 -1.53 -10.16 12.03
N ALA A 74 -1.44 -11.08 11.06
CA ALA A 74 -1.19 -12.48 11.32
C ALA A 74 0.18 -12.71 11.99
N LEU A 75 1.23 -12.02 11.52
CA LEU A 75 2.56 -12.06 12.15
C LEU A 75 2.51 -11.57 13.60
N ARG A 76 1.84 -10.45 13.86
CA ARG A 76 1.67 -9.91 15.21
C ARG A 76 0.95 -10.91 16.12
N LYS A 77 -0.11 -11.53 15.63
CA LYS A 77 -0.86 -12.54 16.38
C LYS A 77 -0.02 -13.78 16.70
N ALA A 78 0.79 -14.24 15.74
CA ALA A 78 1.73 -15.34 15.96
C ALA A 78 2.80 -14.99 16.99
N ALA A 79 3.34 -13.76 16.96
CA ALA A 79 4.33 -13.30 17.93
C ALA A 79 3.79 -13.34 19.37
N TYR A 80 2.54 -12.90 19.60
CA TYR A 80 1.93 -13.01 20.93
C TYR A 80 1.79 -14.45 21.42
N TRP A 81 1.44 -15.39 20.52
CA TRP A 81 1.37 -16.81 20.86
C TRP A 81 2.73 -17.37 21.27
N VAL A 82 3.78 -17.06 20.51
CA VAL A 82 5.16 -17.50 20.82
C VAL A 82 5.62 -16.94 22.15
N VAL A 83 5.39 -15.65 22.40
CA VAL A 83 5.75 -15.00 23.67
C VAL A 83 4.97 -15.62 24.83
N GLY A 84 3.65 -15.83 24.67
CA GLY A 84 2.82 -16.50 25.68
C GLY A 84 3.28 -17.91 26.00
N LEU A 85 3.63 -18.72 24.98
CA LEU A 85 4.22 -20.05 25.17
C LEU A 85 5.55 -19.98 25.90
N GLY A 86 6.42 -19.04 25.53
CA GLY A 86 7.71 -18.83 26.19
C GLY A 86 7.55 -18.57 27.68
N TRP A 87 6.65 -17.64 28.03
CA TRP A 87 6.33 -17.37 29.43
C TRP A 87 5.76 -18.58 30.16
N LEU A 88 4.86 -19.32 29.54
CA LEU A 88 4.30 -20.54 30.12
C LEU A 88 5.39 -21.58 30.42
N LEU A 89 6.31 -21.80 29.48
CA LEU A 89 7.43 -22.74 29.66
C LEU A 89 8.36 -22.31 30.80
N ILE A 90 8.63 -21.00 30.93
CA ILE A 90 9.43 -20.47 32.05
C ILE A 90 8.72 -20.70 33.38
N ILE A 91 7.41 -20.45 33.46
CA ILE A 91 6.64 -20.72 34.68
C ILE A 91 6.70 -22.19 35.04
N VAL A 92 6.46 -23.09 34.08
CA VAL A 92 6.56 -24.54 34.28
C VAL A 92 7.93 -24.95 34.79
N ARG A 93 9.00 -24.42 34.18
CA ARG A 93 10.40 -24.62 34.62
C ARG A 93 10.58 -24.25 36.08
N VAL A 94 10.18 -23.04 36.47
CA VAL A 94 10.34 -22.53 37.84
C VAL A 94 9.56 -23.37 38.86
N VAL A 95 8.36 -23.84 38.49
CA VAL A 95 7.56 -24.71 39.35
C VAL A 95 8.27 -26.05 39.56
N ILE A 96 8.73 -26.70 38.48
CA ILE A 96 9.45 -27.97 38.56
C ILE A 96 10.71 -27.82 39.42
N ASP A 97 11.53 -26.79 39.18
CA ASP A 97 12.76 -26.54 39.94
C ASP A 97 12.49 -26.30 41.44
N LYS A 98 11.30 -25.79 41.81
CA LYS A 98 10.92 -25.55 43.20
C LYS A 98 10.37 -26.80 43.91
N PHE A 99 9.80 -27.74 43.17
CA PHE A 99 9.16 -28.95 43.71
C PHE A 99 9.99 -30.23 43.56
N SER A 100 11.10 -30.17 42.80
CA SER A 100 12.12 -31.22 42.69
C SER A 100 13.27 -31.01 43.68
#